data_AF-A0A1E5IIY0-F1
#
_entry.id   AF-A0A1E5IIY0-F1
#
_cell.length_a   1.000
_cell.length_b   1.000
_cell.length_c   1.000
_cell.angle_alpha   90.00
_cell.angle_beta   90.00
_cell.angle_gamma   90.00
#
_symmetry.space_group_name_H-M   'P 1'
#
loop_
_entity.id
_entity.type
_entity.pdbx_description
1 polymer ?
#
loop_
_entity_poly.entity_id
_entity_poly.type
_entity_poly.pdbx_seq_one_letter_code
_entity_poly.pdbx_strand_id
1 'polypeptide(L)'
;MKIKLLKFTNDPEKICALAAKLCRSSENVDEISGNFTKEKIKKLLDKIILSGHHSVLEHSSFTFGVEGVSRVLLAQLTRHRIASFSVQSHRWVRFENGVEYVVPVTIEKNKTLLKKYNDF
;
A
#
# COMPACT_ATOMS: atom_id res chain seq x y z
N MET A 1 16.08 -0.47 -2.35
CA MET A 1 14.62 -0.74 -2.36
C MET A 1 13.96 0.09 -3.45
N LYS A 2 13.12 -0.52 -4.28
CA LYS A 2 12.35 0.14 -5.33
C LYS A 2 10.87 -0.18 -5.15
N ILE A 3 10.02 0.84 -5.24
CA ILE A 3 8.57 0.72 -5.08
C ILE A 3 7.92 1.37 -6.31
N LYS A 4 6.96 0.68 -6.91
CA LYS A 4 6.21 1.18 -8.06
C LYS A 4 4.72 0.96 -7.86
N LEU A 5 3.91 2.00 -8.02
CA LEU A 5 2.46 1.86 -8.11
C LEU A 5 2.11 1.17 -9.44
N LEU A 6 1.48 0.01 -9.38
CA LEU A 6 1.09 -0.78 -10.55
C LEU A 6 -0.35 -0.50 -10.98
N LYS A 7 -1.25 -0.42 -9.99
CA LYS A 7 -2.68 -0.18 -10.22
C LYS A 7 -3.31 0.45 -8.98
N PHE A 8 -4.39 1.19 -9.18
CA PHE A 8 -5.21 1.73 -8.11
C PHE A 8 -6.66 1.87 -8.59
N THR A 9 -7.59 2.00 -7.65
CA THR A 9 -8.99 2.34 -7.93
C THR A 9 -9.07 3.69 -8.64
N ASN A 10 -9.79 3.78 -9.77
CA ASN A 10 -9.98 5.06 -10.44
C ASN A 10 -10.75 6.04 -9.54
N ASP A 11 -10.31 7.29 -9.47
CA ASP A 11 -10.87 8.32 -8.58
C ASP A 11 -11.08 7.84 -7.12
N PRO A 12 -10.01 7.41 -6.41
CA PRO A 12 -10.12 6.70 -5.14
C PRO A 12 -10.81 7.53 -4.04
N GLU A 13 -10.59 8.84 -4.02
CA GLU A 13 -11.26 9.74 -3.08
C GLU A 13 -12.76 9.86 -3.37
N LYS A 14 -13.14 9.88 -4.66
CA LYS A 14 -14.53 10.02 -5.08
C LYS A 14 -15.36 8.80 -4.65
N ILE A 15 -14.83 7.59 -4.84
CA ILE A 15 -15.56 6.37 -4.44
C ILE A 15 -15.76 6.30 -2.91
N CYS A 16 -14.75 6.68 -2.12
CA CYS A 16 -14.87 6.74 -0.67
C CYS A 16 -15.89 7.80 -0.22
N ALA A 17 -15.90 8.97 -0.87
CA ALA A 17 -16.85 10.03 -0.59
C ALA A 17 -18.29 9.66 -0.98
N LEU A 18 -18.47 8.94 -2.10
CA LEU A 18 -19.75 8.39 -2.53
C LEU A 18 -20.27 7.36 -1.52
N ALA A 19 -19.43 6.40 -1.10
CA ALA A 19 -19.79 5.41 -0.10
C ALA A 19 -20.23 6.06 1.21
N ALA A 20 -19.51 7.08 1.66
CA ALA A 20 -19.88 7.82 2.86
C ALA A 20 -21.20 8.58 2.73
N LYS A 21 -21.45 9.20 1.57
CA LYS A 21 -22.73 9.89 1.31
C LYS A 21 -23.89 8.90 1.23
N LEU A 22 -23.68 7.73 0.62
CA LEU A 22 -24.69 6.66 0.51
C LEU A 22 -25.22 6.22 1.88
N CYS A 23 -24.36 6.14 2.90
CA CYS A 23 -24.78 5.74 4.25
C CYS A 23 -25.70 6.74 4.97
N ARG A 24 -25.78 8.00 4.53
CA ARG A 24 -26.51 9.08 5.24
C ARG A 24 -27.42 9.92 4.36
N SER A 25 -27.53 9.61 3.08
CA SER A 25 -28.35 10.35 2.12
C SER A 25 -29.71 9.67 1.95
N SER A 26 -30.78 10.46 1.84
CA SER A 26 -32.09 10.01 1.37
C SER A 26 -32.22 10.04 -0.16
N GLU A 27 -31.22 10.60 -0.85
CA GLU A 27 -31.13 10.64 -2.32
C GLU A 27 -30.87 9.25 -2.91
N ASN A 28 -31.29 9.02 -4.15
CA ASN A 28 -30.95 7.79 -4.87
C ASN A 28 -29.50 7.80 -5.41
N VAL A 29 -29.02 6.65 -5.89
CA VAL A 29 -27.63 6.48 -6.35
C VAL A 29 -27.25 7.46 -7.47
N ASP A 30 -28.19 7.71 -8.39
CA ASP A 30 -27.97 8.59 -9.54
C ASP A 30 -27.81 10.06 -9.09
N GLU A 31 -28.65 10.53 -8.18
CA GLU A 31 -28.60 11.87 -7.59
C GLU A 31 -27.33 12.12 -6.77
N ILE A 32 -26.91 11.11 -6.00
CA ILE A 32 -25.69 11.18 -5.17
C ILE A 32 -24.47 11.47 -6.05
N SER A 33 -24.42 10.90 -7.26
CA SER A 33 -23.27 11.02 -8.16
C SER A 33 -23.05 12.43 -8.73
N GLY A 34 -24.10 13.28 -8.76
CA GLY A 34 -24.16 14.51 -9.54
C GLY A 34 -23.44 15.74 -8.98
N ASN A 35 -22.84 15.70 -7.77
CA ASN A 35 -22.45 16.94 -7.07
C ASN A 35 -21.08 16.93 -6.36
N PHE A 36 -20.11 16.17 -6.87
CA PHE A 36 -18.77 16.05 -6.26
C PHE A 36 -17.70 16.89 -6.96
N THR A 37 -17.47 18.11 -6.47
CA THR A 37 -16.23 18.85 -6.79
C THR A 37 -15.07 18.32 -5.93
N LYS A 38 -13.83 18.50 -6.40
CA LYS A 38 -12.64 18.07 -5.65
C LYS A 38 -12.58 18.67 -4.24
N GLU A 39 -12.94 19.96 -4.06
CA GLU A 39 -12.94 20.56 -2.72
C GLU A 39 -14.02 19.98 -1.80
N LYS A 40 -15.21 19.65 -2.35
CA LYS A 40 -16.28 19.02 -1.56
C LYS A 40 -15.90 17.61 -1.13
N ILE A 41 -15.29 16.82 -2.03
CA ILE A 41 -14.75 15.49 -1.72
C ILE A 41 -13.76 15.60 -0.56
N LYS A 42 -12.75 16.46 -0.70
CA LYS A 42 -11.71 16.63 0.31
C LYS A 42 -12.29 17.02 1.67
N LYS A 43 -13.12 18.06 1.72
CA LYS A 43 -13.78 18.51 2.98
C LYS A 43 -14.62 17.41 3.63
N LEU A 44 -15.28 16.57 2.84
CA LEU A 44 -16.06 15.45 3.35
C LEU A 44 -15.16 14.36 3.93
N LEU A 45 -14.12 13.94 3.18
CA LEU A 45 -13.17 12.92 3.64
C LEU A 45 -12.42 13.37 4.90
N ASP A 46 -11.98 14.63 4.97
CA ASP A 46 -11.32 15.19 6.16
C ASP A 46 -12.20 15.03 7.40
N LYS A 47 -13.50 15.37 7.30
CA LYS A 47 -14.47 15.19 8.40
C LYS A 47 -14.67 13.73 8.78
N ILE A 48 -14.77 12.84 7.80
CA ILE A 48 -14.95 11.39 8.01
C ILE A 48 -13.76 10.80 8.77
N ILE A 49 -12.54 11.14 8.34
CA ILE A 49 -11.30 10.67 8.95
C ILE A 49 -11.23 11.15 10.40
N LEU A 50 -11.48 12.45 10.65
CA LEU A 50 -11.52 13.03 11.99
C LEU A 50 -12.60 12.40 12.88
N SER A 51 -13.72 11.99 12.30
CA SER A 51 -14.83 11.35 13.01
C SER A 51 -14.62 9.84 13.24
N GLY A 52 -13.49 9.26 12.82
CA GLY A 52 -13.19 7.83 13.02
C GLY A 52 -13.96 6.85 12.13
N HIS A 53 -14.69 7.32 11.12
CA HIS A 53 -15.52 6.47 10.24
C HIS A 53 -14.68 5.89 9.09
N HIS A 54 -13.65 5.10 9.41
CA HIS A 54 -12.61 4.71 8.46
C HIS A 54 -13.03 3.61 7.47
N SER A 55 -14.12 2.88 7.72
CA SER A 55 -14.58 1.80 6.85
C SER A 55 -14.85 2.25 5.40
N VAL A 56 -15.26 3.50 5.21
CA VAL A 56 -15.49 4.04 3.85
C VAL A 56 -14.20 4.18 3.03
N LEU A 57 -13.03 4.21 3.67
CA LEU A 57 -11.74 4.28 3.00
C LEU A 57 -11.35 2.94 2.34
N GLU A 58 -11.94 1.84 2.82
CA GLU A 58 -11.68 0.48 2.33
C GLU A 58 -12.21 0.25 0.90
N HIS A 59 -13.07 1.14 0.39
CA HIS A 59 -13.53 1.10 -1.01
C HIS A 59 -12.45 1.50 -2.02
N SER A 60 -11.34 2.09 -1.55
CA SER A 60 -10.17 2.39 -2.38
C SER A 60 -9.07 1.34 -2.19
N SER A 61 -8.43 0.95 -3.29
CA SER A 61 -7.36 -0.05 -3.29
C SER A 61 -6.16 0.41 -4.12
N PHE A 62 -4.96 0.00 -3.70
CA PHE A 62 -3.70 0.33 -4.35
C PHE A 62 -2.81 -0.91 -4.40
N THR A 63 -2.23 -1.18 -5.55
CA THR A 63 -1.36 -2.33 -5.81
C THR A 63 0.03 -1.85 -6.15
N PHE A 64 1.03 -2.32 -5.40
CA PHE A 64 2.43 -1.94 -5.55
C PHE A 64 3.28 -3.14 -5.96
N GLY A 65 4.25 -2.88 -6.83
CA GLY A 65 5.41 -3.73 -7.06
C GLY A 65 6.53 -3.25 -6.16
N VAL A 66 7.14 -4.18 -5.42
CA VAL A 66 8.20 -3.88 -4.46
C VAL A 66 9.38 -4.81 -4.71
N GLU A 67 10.55 -4.23 -4.96
CA GLU A 67 11.79 -4.92 -5.31
C GLU A 67 12.95 -4.49 -4.40
N GLY A 68 13.95 -5.37 -4.24
CA GLY A 68 15.12 -5.13 -3.40
C GLY A 68 14.75 -4.99 -1.92
N VAL A 69 13.95 -5.94 -1.42
CA VAL A 69 13.55 -6.06 -0.01
C VAL A 69 14.01 -7.39 0.58
N SER A 70 14.29 -7.41 1.88
CA SER A 70 14.76 -8.62 2.55
C SER A 70 13.62 -9.62 2.77
N ARG A 71 13.97 -10.90 2.91
CA ARG A 71 13.01 -11.95 3.31
C ARG A 71 12.42 -11.70 4.70
N VAL A 72 13.20 -11.10 5.60
CA VAL A 72 12.73 -10.72 6.94
C VAL A 72 11.66 -9.63 6.86
N LEU A 73 11.86 -8.61 6.02
CA LEU A 73 10.85 -7.58 5.78
C LEU A 73 9.57 -8.22 5.28
N LEU A 74 9.66 -9.11 4.28
CA LEU A 74 8.49 -9.79 3.74
C LEU A 74 7.76 -10.63 4.80
N ALA A 75 8.50 -11.34 5.65
CA ALA A 75 7.91 -12.16 6.72
C ALA A 75 7.13 -11.33 7.76
N GLN A 76 7.52 -10.07 7.97
CA GLN A 76 6.76 -9.13 8.80
C GLN A 76 5.58 -8.53 8.02
N LEU A 77 5.81 -8.12 6.77
CA LEU A 77 4.81 -7.47 5.95
C LEU A 77 3.58 -8.36 5.72
N THR A 78 3.78 -9.66 5.48
CA THR A 78 2.67 -10.61 5.26
C THR A 78 1.86 -10.91 6.52
N ARG A 79 2.24 -10.38 7.70
CA ARG A 79 1.41 -10.43 8.92
C ARG A 79 0.25 -9.45 8.88
N HIS A 80 0.29 -8.44 8.00
CA HIS A 80 -0.84 -7.55 7.74
C HIS A 80 -1.88 -8.28 6.90
N ARG A 81 -2.92 -8.81 7.56
CA ARG A 81 -3.91 -9.71 6.94
C ARG A 81 -4.92 -9.03 6.01
N ILE A 82 -5.10 -7.71 6.13
CA ILE A 82 -5.98 -6.91 5.27
C ILE A 82 -5.15 -6.38 4.10
N ALA A 83 -4.61 -7.31 3.31
CA ALA A 83 -3.82 -7.07 2.11
C ALA A 83 -3.68 -8.38 1.32
N SER A 84 -3.40 -8.26 0.03
CA SER A 84 -3.17 -9.40 -0.87
C SER A 84 -1.73 -9.40 -1.35
N PHE A 85 -1.05 -10.54 -1.26
CA PHE A 85 0.38 -10.66 -1.59
C PHE A 85 0.62 -11.72 -2.65
N SER A 86 1.36 -11.34 -3.69
CA SER A 86 2.00 -12.26 -4.62
C SER A 86 3.51 -12.10 -4.49
N VAL A 87 4.18 -13.17 -4.08
CA VAL A 87 5.61 -13.15 -3.74
C VAL A 87 6.38 -13.99 -4.75
N GLN A 88 7.56 -13.52 -5.14
CA GLN A 88 8.49 -14.31 -5.94
C GLN A 88 8.80 -15.66 -5.26
N SER A 89 8.48 -16.75 -5.95
CA SER A 89 8.67 -18.10 -5.42
C SER A 89 10.11 -18.56 -5.61
N HIS A 90 10.88 -18.65 -4.53
CA HIS A 90 12.22 -19.26 -4.55
C HIS A 90 12.19 -20.75 -4.89
N ARG A 91 11.02 -21.41 -4.86
CA ARG A 91 10.88 -22.81 -5.32
C ARG A 91 10.94 -22.95 -6.84
N TRP A 92 10.69 -21.86 -7.58
CA TRP A 92 10.54 -21.88 -9.04
C TRP A 92 11.55 -20.98 -9.74
N VAL A 93 11.92 -19.86 -9.13
CA VAL A 93 12.91 -18.93 -9.67
C VAL A 93 14.31 -19.50 -9.44
N ARG A 94 15.07 -19.66 -10.52
CA ARG A 94 16.49 -20.02 -10.47
C ARG A 94 17.33 -18.76 -10.30
N PHE A 95 18.33 -18.85 -9.42
CA PHE A 95 19.25 -17.76 -9.10
C PHE A 95 20.62 -18.09 -9.69
N GLU A 96 20.73 -18.02 -11.02
CA GLU A 96 21.95 -18.45 -11.75
C GLU A 96 23.17 -17.62 -11.34
N ASN A 97 22.98 -16.36 -10.98
CA ASN A 97 24.03 -15.43 -10.53
C ASN A 97 24.11 -15.31 -8.99
N GLY A 98 23.54 -16.28 -8.26
CA GLY A 98 23.40 -16.21 -6.81
C GLY A 98 22.19 -15.39 -6.35
N VAL A 99 21.98 -15.35 -5.03
CA VAL A 99 20.84 -14.66 -4.41
C VAL A 99 21.29 -13.29 -3.93
N GLU A 100 20.61 -12.24 -4.40
CA GLU A 100 20.82 -10.89 -3.88
C GLU A 100 20.37 -10.80 -2.42
N TYR A 101 21.18 -10.15 -1.57
CA TYR A 101 20.86 -9.87 -0.18
C TYR A 101 20.74 -8.36 0.07
N VAL A 102 19.90 -7.98 1.03
CA VAL A 102 19.72 -6.60 1.43
C VAL A 102 20.55 -6.33 2.69
N VAL A 103 21.54 -5.43 2.57
CA VAL A 103 22.33 -4.97 3.71
C VAL A 103 21.50 -3.98 4.54
N PRO A 104 21.33 -4.19 5.85
CA PRO A 104 20.71 -3.20 6.72
C PRO A 104 21.49 -1.88 6.74
N VAL A 105 20.79 -0.75 6.67
CA VAL A 105 21.39 0.60 6.65
C VAL A 105 22.32 0.85 7.84
N THR A 106 22.04 0.26 9.00
CA THR A 106 22.88 0.35 10.19
C THR A 106 24.22 -0.37 10.05
N ILE A 107 24.25 -1.46 9.29
CA ILE A 107 25.48 -2.22 8.96
C ILE A 107 26.25 -1.47 7.87
N GLU A 108 25.57 -1.02 6.81
CA GLU A 108 26.17 -0.29 5.69
C GLU A 108 26.96 0.95 6.14
N LYS A 109 26.45 1.70 7.13
CA LYS A 109 27.10 2.90 7.67
C LYS A 109 28.37 2.63 8.46
N ASN A 110 28.60 1.39 8.92
CA ASN A 110 29.77 1.03 9.70
C ASN A 110 30.70 0.14 8.86
N LYS A 111 31.81 0.71 8.37
CA LYS A 111 32.77 0.00 7.50
C LYS A 111 33.25 -1.34 8.08
N THR A 112 33.45 -1.42 9.40
CA THR A 112 33.88 -2.65 10.07
C THR A 112 32.78 -3.72 10.06
N LEU A 113 31.53 -3.33 10.32
CA LEU A 113 30.39 -4.26 10.28
C LEU A 113 30.05 -4.66 8.85
N LEU A 114 30.10 -3.72 7.91
CA LEU A 114 29.89 -3.99 6.49
C LEU A 114 30.91 -5.01 5.97
N LYS A 115 32.19 -4.84 6.32
CA LYS A 115 33.22 -5.82 5.97
C LYS A 115 32.90 -7.21 6.54
N LYS A 116 32.62 -7.30 7.85
CA LYS A 116 32.24 -8.57 8.49
C LYS A 116 30.98 -9.20 7.88
N TYR A 117 30.02 -8.40 7.44
CA TYR A 117 28.79 -8.87 6.82
C TYR A 117 29.04 -9.42 5.41
N ASN A 118 29.92 -8.79 4.63
CA ASN A 118 30.28 -9.25 3.28
C ASN A 118 31.23 -10.45 3.28
N ASP A 119 32.03 -10.62 4.34
CA ASP A 119 32.97 -11.72 4.51
C ASP A 119 32.29 -13.02 5.02
N PHE A 120 31.00 -12.96 5.39
CA PHE A 120 30.20 -14.11 5.84
C PHE A 120 29.53 -14.82 4.67
#